data_AF-A0A2V6AR74-F1
#
_entry.id   AF-A0A2V6AR74-F1
#
_cell.length_a   1.000
_cell.length_b   1.000
_cell.length_c   1.000
_cell.angle_alpha   90.00
_cell.angle_beta   90.00
_cell.angle_gamma   90.00
#
_symmetry.space_group_name_H-M   'P 1'
#
loop_
_entity.id
_entity.type
_entity.pdbx_description
1 polymer ?
#
loop_
_entity_poly.entity_id
_entity_poly.type
_entity_poly.pdbx_seq_one_letter_code
_entity_poly.pdbx_strand_id
1 'polypeptide(L)'
;MSQLIRSRQSVIVFTNVRSAAEQIGLRLREQLPELADAIEIHHASLDRSVRLEVEDRLKNGELRAVVCSTSLELGIDIGAVDLVVMVATPKGVSRAIQRIGRSGHSLNKNSHGILVATNVNDLVEATVTAKLVRERALDPIKILDKPFDVVAQHIVGIVALAPASADSIYQLITRARPFDDLPRQEFDRVLNYLEGGGEALAGQYRGVFGKISVGNDDMVCDVEAAASRFRRRRIH
;
A
#
# COMPACT_ATOMS: atom_id res chain seq x y z
N MET A 1 4.85 27.23 -8.20
CA MET A 1 5.66 26.02 -8.43
C MET A 1 6.92 26.33 -9.22
N SER A 2 6.82 26.93 -10.41
CA SER A 2 7.95 27.18 -11.31
C SER A 2 9.07 28.02 -10.67
N GLN A 3 8.71 29.04 -9.88
CA GLN A 3 9.68 29.80 -9.07
C GLN A 3 10.42 28.93 -8.04
N LEU A 4 9.74 27.97 -7.39
CA LEU A 4 10.37 27.06 -6.43
C LEU A 4 11.40 26.19 -7.14
N ILE A 5 11.05 25.61 -8.29
CA ILE A 5 11.95 24.80 -9.12
C ILE A 5 13.15 25.61 -9.60
N ARG A 6 12.99 26.89 -9.95
CA ARG A 6 14.13 27.77 -10.30
C ARG A 6 15.06 28.04 -9.11
N SER A 7 14.52 28.17 -7.90
CA SER A 7 15.28 28.52 -6.69
C SER A 7 15.96 27.36 -5.96
N ARG A 8 15.69 26.12 -6.38
CA ARG A 8 16.09 24.88 -5.69
C ARG A 8 17.00 24.03 -6.56
N GLN A 9 17.63 23.00 -6.03
CA GLN A 9 18.46 22.08 -6.83
C GLN A 9 17.63 20.94 -7.42
N SER A 10 16.74 20.33 -6.63
CA SER A 10 15.89 19.24 -7.09
C SER A 10 14.61 19.16 -6.24
N VAL A 11 13.46 19.30 -6.90
CA VAL A 11 12.15 19.36 -6.25
C VAL A 11 11.32 18.11 -6.53
N ILE A 12 10.83 17.43 -5.51
CA ILE A 12 9.78 16.42 -5.70
C ILE A 12 8.42 17.06 -5.47
N VAL A 13 7.52 16.89 -6.44
CA VAL A 13 6.13 17.31 -6.34
C VAL A 13 5.25 16.06 -6.20
N PHE A 14 4.68 15.84 -5.02
CA PHE A 14 3.67 14.80 -4.80
C PHE A 14 2.28 15.34 -5.11
N THR A 15 1.45 14.49 -5.70
CA THR A 15 0.03 14.73 -5.97
C THR A 15 -0.78 13.52 -5.48
N ASN A 16 -2.08 13.67 -5.25
CA ASN A 16 -2.89 12.54 -4.77
C ASN A 16 -3.37 11.60 -5.90
N VAL A 17 -3.27 12.01 -7.17
CA VAL A 17 -3.79 11.25 -8.31
C VAL A 17 -2.86 11.35 -9.52
N ARG A 18 -2.78 10.28 -10.31
CA ARG A 18 -1.93 10.20 -11.51
C ARG A 18 -2.22 11.31 -12.53
N SER A 19 -3.49 11.59 -12.78
CA SER A 19 -3.91 12.64 -13.72
C SER A 19 -3.40 14.03 -13.32
N ALA A 20 -3.32 14.32 -12.02
CA ALA A 20 -2.74 15.57 -11.54
C ALA A 20 -1.22 15.60 -11.71
N ALA A 21 -0.54 14.47 -11.52
CA ALA A 21 0.90 14.38 -11.78
C ALA A 21 1.23 14.68 -13.26
N GLU A 22 0.48 14.05 -14.18
CA GLU A 22 0.60 14.30 -15.62
C GLU A 22 0.34 15.76 -15.99
N GLN A 23 -0.80 16.32 -15.54
CA GLN A 23 -1.17 17.70 -15.84
C GLN A 23 -0.17 18.72 -15.29
N ILE A 24 0.31 18.52 -14.05
CA ILE A 24 1.27 19.42 -13.44
C ILE A 24 2.64 19.28 -14.12
N GLY A 25 3.10 18.06 -14.38
CA GLY A 25 4.37 17.82 -15.06
C GLY A 25 4.41 18.44 -16.46
N LEU A 26 3.35 18.24 -17.26
CA LEU A 26 3.24 18.85 -18.58
C LEU A 26 3.27 20.38 -18.51
N ARG A 27 2.44 20.99 -17.65
CA ARG A 27 2.41 22.44 -17.47
C ARG A 27 3.74 23.01 -16.99
N LEU A 28 4.47 22.28 -16.15
CA LEU A 28 5.79 22.69 -15.69
C LEU A 28 6.81 22.69 -16.84
N ARG A 29 6.79 21.67 -17.72
CA ARG A 29 7.62 21.63 -18.93
C ARG A 29 7.30 22.79 -19.88
N GLU A 30 6.02 23.10 -20.07
CA GLU A 30 5.59 24.24 -20.91
C GLU A 30 6.02 25.59 -20.33
N GLN A 31 5.96 25.76 -19.01
CA GLN A 31 6.33 27.02 -18.33
C GLN A 31 7.83 27.20 -18.11
N LEU A 32 8.60 26.10 -18.18
CA LEU A 32 10.04 26.06 -17.98
C LEU A 32 10.69 25.31 -19.15
N PRO A 33 10.58 25.81 -20.39
CA PRO A 33 11.07 25.12 -21.58
C PRO A 33 12.57 24.81 -21.49
N GLU A 34 13.36 25.66 -20.83
CA GLU A 34 14.79 25.47 -20.61
C GLU A 34 15.13 24.36 -19.60
N LEU A 35 14.17 23.92 -18.80
CA LEU A 35 14.31 22.81 -17.84
C LEU A 35 13.44 21.61 -18.22
N ALA A 36 12.79 21.62 -19.39
CA ALA A 36 11.79 20.61 -19.76
C ALA A 36 12.35 19.19 -19.70
N ASP A 37 13.58 19.00 -20.20
CA ASP A 37 14.29 17.71 -20.18
C ASP A 37 14.70 17.25 -18.79
N ALA A 38 14.70 18.15 -17.80
CA ALA A 38 15.03 17.86 -16.41
C ALA A 38 13.81 17.85 -15.48
N ILE A 39 12.60 17.86 -16.05
CA ILE A 39 11.34 17.72 -15.33
C ILE A 39 10.72 16.39 -15.77
N GLU A 40 10.55 15.44 -14.86
CA GLU A 40 9.97 14.13 -15.16
C GLU A 40 8.68 13.87 -14.40
N ILE A 41 7.86 12.95 -14.94
CA ILE A 41 6.64 12.46 -14.31
C ILE A 41 6.87 11.02 -13.88
N HIS A 42 6.43 10.64 -12.69
CA HIS A 42 6.64 9.31 -12.14
C HIS A 42 5.40 8.73 -11.46
N HIS A 43 4.89 7.62 -11.96
CA HIS A 43 3.78 6.89 -11.32
C HIS A 43 3.79 5.39 -11.67
N ALA A 44 3.10 4.57 -10.86
CA ALA A 44 3.12 3.12 -10.95
C ALA A 44 2.65 2.53 -12.30
N SER A 45 1.98 3.32 -13.13
CA SER A 45 1.50 2.90 -14.46
C SER A 45 2.48 3.15 -15.60
N LEU A 46 3.65 3.74 -15.30
CA LEU A 46 4.73 3.79 -16.26
C LEU A 46 5.44 2.44 -16.31
N ASP A 47 5.98 2.14 -17.48
CA ASP A 47 6.81 0.96 -17.69
C ASP A 47 7.98 0.94 -16.71
N ARG A 48 8.38 -0.28 -16.32
CA ARG A 48 9.45 -0.48 -15.34
C ARG A 48 10.75 0.20 -15.79
N SER A 49 11.11 0.13 -17.06
CA SER A 49 12.31 0.76 -17.61
C SER A 49 12.29 2.28 -17.42
N VAL A 50 11.18 2.93 -17.77
CA VAL A 50 10.99 4.39 -17.62
C VAL A 50 11.08 4.79 -16.15
N ARG A 51 10.45 4.03 -15.25
CA ARG A 51 10.54 4.31 -13.81
C ARG A 51 11.98 4.25 -13.31
N LEU A 52 12.71 3.20 -13.66
CA LEU A 52 14.11 3.04 -13.25
C LEU A 52 15.00 4.16 -13.79
N GLU A 53 14.80 4.57 -15.05
CA GLU A 53 15.54 5.69 -15.65
C GLU A 53 15.30 7.00 -14.88
N VAL A 54 14.04 7.34 -14.60
CA VAL A 54 13.70 8.55 -13.84
C VAL A 54 14.27 8.49 -12.41
N GLU A 55 14.19 7.33 -11.76
CA GLU A 55 14.76 7.11 -10.42
C GLU A 55 16.29 7.29 -10.42
N ASP A 56 17.00 6.78 -11.42
CA ASP A 56 18.46 6.89 -11.51
C ASP A 56 18.91 8.31 -11.84
N ARG A 57 18.25 8.99 -12.80
CA ARG A 57 18.50 10.41 -13.10
C ARG A 57 18.24 11.29 -11.88
N LEU A 58 17.21 10.97 -11.09
CA LEU A 58 16.91 11.68 -9.85
C LEU A 58 18.00 11.47 -8.78
N LYS A 59 18.48 10.23 -8.60
CA LYS A 59 19.59 9.92 -7.67
C LYS A 59 20.88 10.64 -8.05
N ASN A 60 21.15 10.74 -9.34
CA ASN A 60 22.33 11.43 -9.86
C ASN A 60 22.23 12.97 -9.81
N GLY A 61 21.08 13.52 -9.38
CA GLY A 61 20.85 14.96 -9.32
C GLY A 61 20.69 15.62 -10.70
N GLU A 62 20.37 14.84 -11.73
CA GLU A 62 20.18 15.32 -13.11
C GLU A 62 18.80 15.97 -13.31
N LEU A 63 17.85 15.68 -12.41
CA LEU A 63 16.48 16.18 -12.49
C LEU A 63 16.26 17.38 -11.58
N ARG A 64 15.69 18.42 -12.17
CA ARG A 64 15.25 19.66 -11.51
C ARG A 64 13.93 19.47 -10.79
N ALA A 65 13.04 18.67 -11.35
CA ALA A 65 11.82 18.28 -10.68
C ALA A 65 11.33 16.89 -11.08
N VAL A 66 10.67 16.21 -10.15
CA VAL A 66 9.90 15.01 -10.44
C VAL A 66 8.50 15.15 -9.87
N VAL A 67 7.49 15.01 -10.72
CA VAL A 67 6.08 15.04 -10.33
C VAL A 67 5.56 13.63 -10.21
N CYS A 68 5.07 13.24 -9.04
CA CYS A 68 4.61 11.87 -8.78
C CYS A 68 3.31 11.84 -7.97
N SER A 69 2.62 10.68 -7.98
CA SER A 69 1.45 10.49 -7.11
C SER A 69 1.84 9.90 -5.76
N THR A 70 2.23 8.62 -5.75
CA THR A 70 2.55 7.85 -4.54
C THR A 70 3.76 6.93 -4.72
N SER A 71 4.25 6.78 -5.96
CA SER A 71 5.28 5.80 -6.32
C SER A 71 6.66 6.10 -5.73
N LEU A 72 6.94 7.35 -5.38
CA LEU A 72 8.20 7.76 -4.74
C LEU A 72 8.09 7.86 -3.20
N GLU A 73 6.98 7.41 -2.59
CA GLU A 73 6.80 7.47 -1.12
C GLU A 73 7.71 6.49 -0.36
N LEU A 74 8.04 5.34 -0.95
CA LEU A 74 8.74 4.24 -0.27
C LEU A 74 9.86 3.70 -1.18
N GLY A 75 11.10 3.71 -0.67
CA GLY A 75 12.16 2.81 -1.15
C GLY A 75 13.32 3.41 -1.95
N ILE A 76 13.33 4.71 -2.25
CA ILE A 76 14.45 5.31 -3.01
C ILE A 76 15.24 6.26 -2.10
N ASP A 77 16.54 6.02 -2.00
CA ASP A 77 17.49 6.95 -1.41
C ASP A 77 17.75 8.08 -2.41
N ILE A 78 17.11 9.23 -2.18
CA ILE A 78 17.14 10.37 -3.10
C ILE A 78 17.82 11.55 -2.39
N GLY A 79 19.08 11.33 -1.99
CA GLY A 79 19.88 12.33 -1.27
C GLY A 79 20.05 13.70 -1.98
N ALA A 80 19.73 13.77 -3.27
CA ALA A 80 19.81 14.99 -4.09
C ALA A 80 18.63 15.97 -3.91
N VAL A 81 17.52 15.55 -3.29
CA VAL A 81 16.31 16.40 -3.19
C VAL A 81 16.43 17.39 -2.05
N ASP A 82 16.15 18.66 -2.35
CA ASP A 82 16.25 19.77 -1.41
C ASP A 82 14.90 20.39 -1.04
N LEU A 83 13.82 20.05 -1.77
CA LEU A 83 12.47 20.48 -1.47
C LEU A 83 11.43 19.42 -1.87
N VAL A 84 10.47 19.19 -0.97
CA VAL A 84 9.27 18.41 -1.25
C VAL A 84 8.06 19.33 -1.28
N VAL A 85 7.27 19.28 -2.35
CA VAL A 85 6.00 19.98 -2.48
C VAL A 85 4.89 18.94 -2.55
N MET A 86 3.84 19.11 -1.76
CA MET A 86 2.68 18.23 -1.75
C MET A 86 1.47 19.04 -2.20
N VAL A 87 0.92 18.70 -3.37
CA VAL A 87 -0.29 19.29 -3.93
C VAL A 87 -1.48 18.51 -3.40
N ALA A 88 -2.30 19.20 -2.60
CA ALA A 88 -3.23 18.64 -1.63
C ALA A 88 -2.56 17.88 -0.48
N THR A 89 -3.24 17.80 0.66
CA THR A 89 -2.71 17.10 1.82
C THR A 89 -2.50 15.61 1.54
N PRO A 90 -1.37 15.04 2.00
CA PRO A 90 -1.29 13.60 2.18
C PRO A 90 -2.23 13.26 3.33
N LYS A 91 -3.22 12.40 3.10
CA LYS A 91 -4.18 11.96 4.12
C LYS A 91 -3.48 11.26 5.29
N GLY A 92 -2.94 12.03 6.25
CA GLY A 92 -2.17 11.55 7.40
C GLY A 92 -0.81 12.24 7.56
N VAL A 93 -0.48 12.56 8.82
CA VAL A 93 0.76 13.24 9.21
C VAL A 93 1.99 12.37 8.93
N SER A 94 1.87 11.06 9.13
CA SER A 94 2.95 10.10 8.92
C SER A 94 3.41 10.09 7.46
N ARG A 95 2.47 10.19 6.51
CA ARG A 95 2.79 10.30 5.08
C ARG A 95 3.49 11.62 4.77
N ALA A 96 3.05 12.74 5.36
CA ALA A 96 3.72 14.02 5.20
C ALA A 96 5.17 13.95 5.66
N ILE A 97 5.42 13.39 6.84
CA ILE A 97 6.78 13.24 7.40
C ILE A 97 7.64 12.32 6.52
N GLN A 98 7.11 11.18 6.09
CA GLN A 98 7.83 10.25 5.21
C GLN A 98 8.24 10.91 3.88
N ARG A 99 7.29 11.64 3.26
CA ARG A 99 7.53 12.40 2.02
C ARG A 99 8.58 13.50 2.26
N ILE A 100 8.44 14.32 3.29
CA ILE A 100 9.39 15.42 3.61
C ILE A 100 10.78 14.88 3.93
N GLY A 101 10.86 13.75 4.63
CA GLY A 101 12.12 13.07 4.94
C GLY A 101 12.88 12.56 3.72
N ARG A 102 12.31 12.66 2.51
CA ARG A 102 13.04 12.47 1.24
C ARG A 102 13.94 13.66 0.88
N SER A 103 13.81 14.81 1.56
CA SER A 103 14.69 15.96 1.36
C SER A 103 15.79 16.03 2.41
N GLY A 104 17.02 16.36 1.97
CA GLY A 104 18.12 16.73 2.87
C GLY A 104 18.88 15.57 3.53
N HIS A 105 19.29 14.53 2.78
CA HIS A 105 20.03 13.39 3.35
C HIS A 105 21.54 13.64 3.53
N SER A 106 21.91 14.80 4.06
CA SER A 106 23.24 15.00 4.66
C SER A 106 23.02 15.23 6.15
N LEU A 107 23.82 14.58 7.01
CA LEU A 107 23.70 14.53 8.48
C LEU A 107 23.48 15.88 9.20
N ASN A 108 23.58 17.01 8.49
CA ASN A 108 23.39 18.38 9.00
C ASN A 108 22.45 19.27 8.14
N LYS A 109 21.59 18.71 7.27
CA LYS A 109 20.67 19.50 6.43
C LYS A 109 19.21 19.35 6.89
N ASN A 110 18.51 20.48 6.96
CA ASN A 110 17.07 20.52 7.26
C ASN A 110 16.25 20.05 6.05
N SER A 111 15.32 19.12 6.28
CA SER A 111 14.30 18.75 5.29
C SER A 111 13.30 19.89 5.10
N HIS A 112 12.95 20.20 3.84
CA HIS A 112 12.01 21.28 3.52
C HIS A 112 10.76 20.71 2.84
N GLY A 113 9.60 21.03 3.40
CA GLY A 113 8.30 20.62 2.89
C GLY A 113 7.36 21.81 2.68
N ILE A 114 6.62 21.82 1.57
CA ILE A 114 5.54 22.77 1.30
C ILE A 114 4.25 21.99 1.05
N LEU A 115 3.18 22.36 1.75
CA LEU A 115 1.82 21.90 1.48
C LEU A 115 1.10 22.96 0.65
N VAL A 116 0.55 22.56 -0.50
CA VAL A 116 -0.24 23.43 -1.39
C VAL A 116 -1.68 22.99 -1.32
N ALA A 117 -2.49 23.77 -0.61
CA ALA A 117 -3.94 23.53 -0.55
C ALA A 117 -4.59 23.83 -1.91
N THR A 118 -5.50 22.96 -2.31
CA THR A 118 -6.24 23.02 -3.57
C THR A 118 -7.66 23.57 -3.40
N ASN A 119 -8.17 23.58 -2.17
CA ASN A 119 -9.47 24.12 -1.78
C ASN A 119 -9.48 24.48 -0.28
N VAL A 120 -10.59 25.05 0.20
CA VAL A 120 -10.72 25.52 1.59
C VAL A 120 -10.65 24.39 2.62
N ASN A 121 -11.29 23.24 2.35
CA ASN A 121 -11.25 22.10 3.28
C ASN A 121 -9.82 21.54 3.38
N ASP A 122 -9.15 21.42 2.24
CA ASP A 122 -7.75 21.02 2.14
C ASP A 122 -6.80 22.02 2.83
N LEU A 123 -7.12 23.32 2.85
CA LEU A 123 -6.35 24.33 3.59
C LEU A 123 -6.41 24.11 5.11
N VAL A 124 -7.58 23.78 5.64
CA VAL A 124 -7.74 23.44 7.07
C VAL A 124 -6.88 22.22 7.40
N GLU A 125 -7.00 21.16 6.59
CA GLU A 125 -6.22 19.94 6.77
C GLU A 125 -4.71 20.19 6.63
N ALA A 126 -4.28 21.01 5.67
CA ALA A 126 -2.87 21.35 5.45
C ALA A 126 -2.29 22.13 6.63
N THR A 127 -3.08 23.04 7.22
CA THR A 127 -2.67 23.82 8.39
C THR A 127 -2.49 22.92 9.60
N VAL A 128 -3.44 22.02 9.86
CA VAL A 128 -3.36 21.04 10.95
C VAL A 128 -2.19 20.08 10.73
N THR A 129 -2.03 19.57 9.51
CA THR A 129 -0.93 18.68 9.14
C THR A 129 0.42 19.37 9.37
N ALA A 130 0.60 20.61 8.89
CA ALA A 130 1.84 21.37 9.10
C ALA A 130 2.15 21.57 10.59
N LYS A 131 1.14 21.83 11.42
CA LYS A 131 1.28 21.92 12.87
C LYS A 131 1.75 20.58 13.46
N LEU A 132 1.05 19.49 13.18
CA LEU A 132 1.36 18.17 13.72
C LEU A 132 2.73 17.63 13.26
N VAL A 133 3.12 17.90 12.01
CA VAL A 133 4.46 17.60 11.48
C VAL A 133 5.54 18.32 12.32
N ARG A 134 5.35 19.62 12.61
CA ARG A 134 6.30 20.40 13.43
C ARG A 134 6.38 19.87 14.87
N GLU A 135 5.26 19.41 15.41
CA GLU A 135 5.15 18.82 16.75
C GLU A 135 5.58 17.35 16.79
N ARG A 136 5.90 16.72 15.65
CA ARG A 136 6.19 15.29 15.50
C ARG A 136 5.06 14.39 16.05
N ALA A 137 3.83 14.88 16.00
CA ALA A 137 2.64 14.17 16.43
C ALA A 137 2.17 13.23 15.30
N LEU A 138 2.66 11.99 15.33
CA LEU A 138 2.30 10.95 14.36
C LEU A 138 0.85 10.50 14.54
N ASP A 139 0.27 10.00 13.44
CA ASP A 139 -1.05 9.37 13.49
C ASP A 139 -0.99 8.13 14.41
N PRO A 140 -2.00 7.89 15.26
CA PRO A 140 -2.02 6.70 16.07
C PRO A 140 -2.07 5.45 15.18
N ILE A 141 -1.19 4.49 15.44
CA ILE A 141 -1.24 3.19 14.77
C ILE A 141 -2.45 2.45 15.32
N LYS A 142 -3.51 2.35 14.50
CA LYS A 142 -4.68 1.53 14.83
C LYS A 142 -4.51 0.15 14.22
N ILE A 143 -4.27 -0.84 15.07
CA ILE A 143 -4.37 -2.25 14.68
C ILE A 143 -5.86 -2.57 14.61
N LEU A 144 -6.30 -3.11 13.47
CA LEU A 144 -7.67 -3.63 13.35
C LEU A 144 -7.77 -4.90 14.17
N ASP A 145 -8.80 -4.97 15.02
CA ASP A 145 -9.09 -6.16 15.80
C ASP A 145 -9.83 -7.17 14.93
N LYS A 146 -9.26 -8.38 14.80
CA LYS A 146 -9.83 -9.55 14.10
C LYS A 146 -10.50 -9.25 12.74
N PRO A 147 -9.75 -8.76 11.72
CA PRO A 147 -10.26 -8.72 10.36
C PRO A 147 -10.46 -10.15 9.80
N PHE A 148 -11.66 -10.70 9.96
CA PHE A 148 -11.97 -12.10 9.58
C PHE A 148 -11.85 -12.39 8.07
N ASP A 149 -11.96 -11.36 7.24
CA ASP A 149 -11.69 -11.44 5.79
C ASP A 149 -10.22 -11.81 5.52
N VAL A 150 -9.28 -11.26 6.28
CA VAL A 150 -7.85 -11.61 6.20
C VAL A 150 -7.60 -13.04 6.65
N VAL A 151 -8.29 -13.49 7.71
CA VAL A 151 -8.23 -14.90 8.16
C VAL A 151 -8.73 -15.83 7.06
N ALA A 152 -9.87 -15.50 6.46
CA ALA A 152 -10.46 -16.28 5.39
C ALA A 152 -9.51 -16.39 4.18
N GLN A 153 -8.91 -15.27 3.77
CA GLN A 153 -7.93 -15.24 2.69
C GLN A 153 -6.68 -16.07 3.01
N HIS A 154 -6.17 -16.01 4.25
CA HIS A 154 -5.01 -16.81 4.67
C HIS A 154 -5.30 -18.31 4.64
N ILE A 155 -6.46 -18.74 5.13
CA ILE A 155 -6.86 -20.16 5.09
C ILE A 155 -6.86 -20.67 3.65
N VAL A 156 -7.52 -19.95 2.73
CA VAL A 156 -7.56 -20.31 1.31
C VAL A 156 -6.16 -20.37 0.71
N GLY A 157 -5.31 -19.37 1.01
CA GLY A 157 -3.93 -19.33 0.52
C GLY A 157 -3.06 -20.50 1.01
N ILE A 158 -3.21 -20.90 2.27
CA ILE A 158 -2.48 -22.05 2.85
C ILE A 158 -2.87 -23.34 2.13
N VAL A 159 -4.17 -23.59 1.99
CA VAL A 159 -4.66 -24.87 1.44
C VAL A 159 -4.54 -24.97 -0.07
N ALA A 160 -4.43 -23.83 -0.77
CA ALA A 160 -4.07 -23.79 -2.18
C ALA A 160 -2.64 -24.32 -2.44
N LEU A 161 -1.73 -24.21 -1.46
CA LEU A 161 -0.38 -24.77 -1.56
C LEU A 161 -0.35 -26.24 -1.15
N ALA A 162 -0.91 -26.57 0.02
CA ALA A 162 -0.98 -27.94 0.51
C ALA A 162 -2.06 -28.09 1.60
N PRO A 163 -2.67 -29.28 1.75
CA PRO A 163 -3.55 -29.58 2.87
C PRO A 163 -2.86 -29.36 4.23
N ALA A 164 -3.59 -28.77 5.18
CA ALA A 164 -3.11 -28.52 6.54
C ALA A 164 -4.22 -28.78 7.57
N SER A 165 -3.87 -29.13 8.81
CA SER A 165 -4.89 -29.33 9.85
C SER A 165 -5.46 -27.99 10.32
N ALA A 166 -6.75 -27.96 10.69
CA ALA A 166 -7.38 -26.75 11.20
C ALA A 166 -6.64 -26.21 12.44
N ASP A 167 -6.19 -27.10 13.32
CA ASP A 167 -5.33 -26.77 14.46
C ASP A 167 -4.03 -26.05 14.08
N SER A 168 -3.31 -26.55 13.06
CA SER A 168 -2.05 -25.93 12.63
C SER A 168 -2.27 -24.54 12.04
N ILE A 169 -3.35 -24.36 11.29
CA ILE A 169 -3.74 -23.08 10.71
C ILE A 169 -4.13 -22.09 11.82
N TYR A 170 -4.92 -22.54 12.80
CA TYR A 170 -5.30 -21.75 13.96
C TYR A 170 -4.06 -21.26 14.74
N GLN A 171 -3.15 -22.18 15.07
CA GLN A 171 -1.91 -21.85 15.77
C GLN A 171 -1.00 -20.90 14.98
N LEU A 172 -1.05 -20.94 13.66
CA LEU A 172 -0.31 -19.99 12.82
C LEU A 172 -0.93 -18.59 12.90
N ILE A 173 -2.25 -18.50 12.75
CA ILE A 173 -2.99 -17.23 12.74
C ILE A 173 -2.87 -16.50 14.08
N THR A 174 -3.02 -17.21 15.20
CA THR A 174 -2.98 -16.61 16.56
C THR A 174 -1.59 -16.13 16.98
N ARG A 175 -0.54 -16.37 16.19
CA ARG A 175 0.79 -15.75 16.40
C ARG A 175 0.83 -14.28 15.99
N ALA A 176 -0.11 -13.83 15.15
CA ALA A 176 -0.15 -12.45 14.70
C ALA A 176 -0.96 -11.59 15.69
N ARG A 177 -0.44 -10.40 16.03
CA ARG A 177 -1.05 -9.48 17.00
C ARG A 177 -2.54 -9.18 16.77
N PRO A 178 -3.07 -9.06 15.53
CA PRO A 178 -4.50 -8.83 15.30
C PRO A 178 -5.42 -9.99 15.69
N PHE A 179 -4.86 -11.18 15.97
CA PHE A 179 -5.61 -12.43 16.19
C PHE A 179 -5.12 -13.21 17.42
N ASP A 180 -4.30 -12.62 18.28
CA ASP A 180 -3.67 -13.35 19.40
C ASP A 180 -4.67 -13.82 20.46
N ASP A 181 -5.81 -13.15 20.56
CA ASP A 181 -6.96 -13.50 21.39
C ASP A 181 -8.15 -14.03 20.57
N LEU A 182 -7.93 -14.48 19.32
CA LEU A 182 -8.97 -15.05 18.47
C LEU A 182 -9.52 -16.35 19.10
N PRO A 183 -10.80 -16.40 19.50
CA PRO A 183 -11.40 -17.61 20.03
C PRO A 183 -11.46 -18.70 18.96
N ARG A 184 -11.15 -19.94 19.33
CA ARG A 184 -11.22 -21.09 18.41
C ARG A 184 -12.59 -21.21 17.74
N GLN A 185 -13.66 -20.97 18.49
CA GLN A 185 -15.02 -21.00 17.94
C GLN A 185 -15.25 -19.99 16.80
N GLU A 186 -14.63 -18.80 16.86
CA GLU A 186 -14.75 -17.81 15.79
C GLU A 186 -13.94 -18.22 14.56
N PHE A 187 -12.76 -18.81 14.76
CA PHE A 187 -11.99 -19.42 13.67
C PHE A 187 -12.78 -20.54 12.97
N ASP A 188 -13.41 -21.43 13.74
CA ASP A 188 -14.23 -22.52 13.18
C ASP A 188 -15.43 -21.99 12.39
N ARG A 189 -16.02 -20.86 12.80
CA ARG A 189 -17.08 -20.19 12.00
C ARG A 189 -16.54 -19.72 10.64
N VAL A 190 -15.29 -19.24 10.56
CA VAL A 190 -14.67 -18.85 9.28
C VAL A 190 -14.44 -20.07 8.40
N LEU A 191 -14.00 -21.20 8.97
CA LEU A 191 -13.89 -22.46 8.22
C LEU A 191 -15.24 -22.91 7.65
N ASN A 192 -16.27 -22.93 8.49
CA ASN A 192 -17.63 -23.29 8.07
C ASN A 192 -18.20 -22.35 7.00
N TYR A 193 -17.86 -21.06 7.09
CA TYR A 193 -18.21 -20.09 6.06
C TYR A 193 -17.52 -20.42 4.73
N LEU A 194 -16.19 -20.64 4.75
CA LEU A 194 -15.40 -20.97 3.56
C LEU A 194 -15.75 -22.32 2.93
N GLU A 195 -16.27 -23.27 3.72
CA GLU A 195 -16.73 -24.56 3.21
C GLU A 195 -18.04 -24.47 2.41
N GLY A 196 -18.74 -23.33 2.48
CA GLY A 196 -20.01 -23.12 1.78
C GLY A 196 -21.19 -22.75 2.68
N GLY A 197 -20.94 -22.11 3.82
CA GLY A 197 -21.89 -21.16 4.41
C GLY A 197 -22.64 -21.60 5.67
N GLY A 198 -22.09 -22.49 6.51
CA GLY A 198 -22.74 -22.87 7.78
C GLY A 198 -24.16 -23.44 7.63
N GLU A 199 -24.87 -23.63 8.75
CA GLU A 199 -26.18 -24.33 8.77
C GLU A 199 -27.27 -23.66 7.91
N ALA A 200 -27.19 -22.35 7.66
CA ALA A 200 -28.23 -21.60 6.95
C ALA A 200 -28.13 -21.63 5.41
N LEU A 201 -26.97 -22.00 4.85
CA LEU A 201 -26.71 -21.94 3.38
C LEU A 201 -26.27 -23.28 2.78
N ALA A 202 -26.17 -24.33 3.60
CA ALA A 202 -25.64 -25.64 3.25
C ALA A 202 -26.33 -26.32 2.04
N GLY A 203 -27.62 -26.03 1.80
CA GLY A 203 -28.42 -26.70 0.78
C GLY A 203 -28.20 -26.21 -0.66
N GLN A 204 -27.82 -24.94 -0.88
CA GLN A 204 -27.75 -24.34 -2.22
C GLN A 204 -26.35 -23.85 -2.63
N TYR A 205 -25.42 -23.63 -1.67
CA TYR A 205 -24.19 -22.88 -1.93
C TYR A 205 -22.89 -23.69 -1.85
N ARG A 206 -22.90 -24.87 -1.21
CA ARG A 206 -21.69 -25.70 -1.03
C ARG A 206 -21.04 -26.14 -2.36
N GLY A 207 -21.86 -26.45 -3.36
CA GLY A 207 -21.40 -26.87 -4.69
C GLY A 207 -20.94 -25.73 -5.62
N VAL A 208 -21.19 -24.46 -5.25
CA VAL A 208 -20.92 -23.29 -6.12
C VAL A 208 -19.91 -22.31 -5.50
N PHE A 209 -19.88 -22.20 -4.16
CA PHE A 209 -19.09 -21.19 -3.46
C PHE A 209 -18.09 -21.72 -2.43
N GLY A 210 -18.11 -23.02 -2.13
CA GLY A 210 -17.11 -23.64 -1.25
C GLY A 210 -15.70 -23.41 -1.79
N LYS A 211 -14.81 -22.87 -0.96
CA LYS A 211 -13.39 -22.64 -1.28
C LYS A 211 -12.48 -23.68 -0.64
N ILE A 212 -12.94 -24.27 0.46
CA ILE A 212 -12.22 -25.33 1.17
C ILE A 212 -13.14 -26.51 1.46
N SER A 213 -12.56 -27.65 1.80
CA SER A 213 -13.24 -28.80 2.38
C SER A 213 -12.52 -29.19 3.67
N VAL A 214 -13.28 -29.44 4.73
CA VAL A 214 -12.76 -29.93 6.01
C VAL A 214 -13.09 -31.42 6.13
N GLY A 215 -12.07 -32.27 6.20
CA GLY A 215 -12.21 -33.71 6.35
C GLY A 215 -12.56 -34.13 7.78
N ASN A 216 -13.04 -35.37 7.95
CA ASN A 216 -13.32 -35.97 9.27
C ASN A 216 -12.06 -36.11 10.15
N ASP A 217 -10.87 -35.98 9.56
CA ASP A 217 -9.56 -35.97 10.21
C ASP A 217 -9.06 -34.55 10.54
N ASP A 218 -9.95 -33.55 10.51
CA ASP A 218 -9.64 -32.13 10.73
C ASP A 218 -8.68 -31.52 9.68
N MET A 219 -8.49 -32.22 8.56
CA MET A 219 -7.65 -31.74 7.46
C MET A 219 -8.43 -30.79 6.56
N VAL A 220 -7.93 -29.57 6.43
CA VAL A 220 -8.46 -28.56 5.52
C VAL A 220 -7.73 -28.66 4.18
N CYS A 221 -8.50 -28.76 3.10
CA CYS A 221 -8.00 -28.88 1.73
C CYS A 221 -8.71 -27.86 0.82
N ASP A 222 -8.06 -27.49 -0.28
CA ASP A 222 -8.76 -26.87 -1.41
C ASP A 222 -9.80 -27.85 -1.99
N VAL A 223 -10.97 -27.35 -2.40
CA VAL A 223 -12.06 -28.13 -3.01
C VAL A 223 -11.60 -28.84 -4.29
N GLU A 224 -10.74 -28.23 -5.10
CA GLU A 224 -10.19 -28.87 -6.31
C GLU A 224 -9.27 -30.05 -5.95
N ALA A 225 -8.44 -29.87 -4.93
CA ALA A 225 -7.55 -30.92 -4.42
C ALA A 225 -8.34 -32.06 -3.75
N ALA A 226 -9.41 -31.75 -3.03
CA ALA A 226 -10.29 -32.73 -2.39
C ALA A 226 -10.96 -33.66 -3.42
N ALA A 227 -11.45 -33.12 -4.55
CA ALA A 227 -12.05 -33.91 -5.63
C ALA A 227 -11.07 -34.94 -6.22
N SER A 228 -9.77 -34.60 -6.31
CA SER A 228 -8.72 -35.51 -6.79
C SER A 228 -8.38 -36.63 -5.79
N ARG A 229 -8.39 -36.34 -4.48
CA ARG A 229 -8.17 -37.32 -3.40
C ARG A 229 -9.31 -38.33 -3.29
N PHE A 230 -10.56 -37.89 -3.40
CA PHE A 230 -11.73 -38.78 -3.39
C PHE A 230 -11.75 -39.75 -4.59
N ARG A 231 -11.31 -39.31 -5.78
CA ARG A 231 -11.19 -40.21 -6.95
C ARG A 231 -10.14 -41.29 -6.75
N ARG A 232 -9.00 -41.00 -6.08
CA ARG A 232 -7.95 -41.99 -5.82
C ARG A 232 -8.35 -43.04 -4.77
N ARG A 233 -9.16 -42.69 -3.78
CA ARG A 233 -9.63 -43.64 -2.75
C ARG A 233 -10.71 -44.62 -3.21
N ARG A 234 -11.35 -44.41 -4.36
CA ARG A 234 -12.36 -45.33 -4.93
C ARG A 234 -11.78 -46.42 -5.85
N ILE A 235 -10.46 -46.41 -6.10
CA ILE A 235 -9.79 -47.33 -7.03
C ILE A 235 -9.02 -48.44 -6.26
N HIS A 236 -9.18 -48.50 -4.94
CA HIS A 236 -8.71 -49.59 -4.07
C HIS A 236 -9.87 -50.07 -3.20
#